data_AF-A0A564Z0L6-F1
#
_entry.id   AF-A0A564Z0L6-F1
#
_cell.length_a   1.000
_cell.length_b   1.000
_cell.length_c   1.000
_cell.angle_alpha   90.00
_cell.angle_beta   90.00
_cell.angle_gamma   90.00
#
_symmetry.space_group_name_H-M   'P 1'
#
loop_
_entity.id
_entity.type
_entity.pdbx_description
1 polymer ?
#
loop_
_entity_poly.entity_id
_entity_poly.type
_entity_poly.pdbx_seq_one_letter_code
_entity_poly.pdbx_strand_id
1 'polypeptide(L)'
;MLGKEDEIRNGLRLFKLEQPSCKEATLIQKELELLEEIWTLNKKWEDNWMQWKLGKFSELQTDDIEELAISMLKKISRLVRDNKNCKWDVLKESRDRIDQFKRTIPLIADLRNEAMRLRHWDAIRKEMG
;
A
#
# COMPACT_ATOMS: atom_id res chain seq x y z
N MET A 1 5.46 19.46 14.36
CA MET A 1 4.64 20.26 15.31
C MET A 1 5.06 20.04 16.76
N LEU A 2 5.17 18.79 17.23
CA LEU A 2 5.53 18.49 18.62
C LEU A 2 6.89 19.06 19.08
N GLY A 3 7.89 19.14 18.19
CA GLY A 3 9.21 19.71 18.56
C GLY A 3 9.15 21.17 19.04
N LYS A 4 8.36 22.02 18.36
CA LYS A 4 8.15 23.42 18.80
C LYS A 4 7.33 23.51 20.07
N GLU A 5 6.33 22.63 20.24
CA GLU A 5 5.56 22.57 21.48
C GLU A 5 6.46 22.16 22.66
N ASP A 6 7.38 21.22 22.45
CA ASP A 6 8.31 20.78 23.49
C ASP A 6 9.35 21.85 23.83
N GLU A 7 9.87 22.58 22.84
CA GLU A 7 10.72 23.77 23.06
C GLU A 7 10.02 24.83 23.91
N ILE A 8 8.76 25.17 23.58
CA ILE A 8 7.97 26.14 24.34
C ILE A 8 7.68 25.62 25.76
N ARG A 9 7.32 24.34 25.90
CA ARG A 9 7.06 23.70 27.19
C ARG A 9 8.30 23.69 28.08
N ASN A 10 9.47 23.42 27.51
CA ASN A 10 10.76 23.45 28.20
C ASN A 10 11.11 24.89 28.62
N GLY A 11 10.86 25.87 27.75
CA GLY A 11 10.98 27.30 28.06
C GLY A 11 10.05 27.76 29.18
N LEU A 12 8.79 27.34 29.18
CA LEU A 12 7.80 27.71 30.21
C LEU A 12 8.08 27.03 31.56
N ARG A 13 8.59 25.79 31.56
CA ARG A 13 9.04 25.09 32.77
C ARG A 13 10.14 25.84 33.51
N LEU A 14 11.05 26.51 32.81
CA LEU A 14 12.09 27.37 33.42
C LEU A 14 11.46 28.49 34.27
N PHE A 15 10.31 29.01 33.86
CA PHE A 15 9.57 30.07 34.57
C PHE A 15 8.52 29.53 35.54
N LYS A 16 8.48 28.21 35.80
CA LYS A 16 7.44 27.54 36.60
C LYS A 16 6.02 27.77 36.05
N LEU A 17 5.90 28.04 34.75
CA LEU A 17 4.62 28.14 34.06
C LEU A 17 4.29 26.76 33.47
N GLU A 18 3.09 26.26 33.75
CA GLU A 18 2.62 25.02 33.16
C GLU A 18 1.94 25.29 31.82
N GLN A 19 2.39 24.58 30.77
CA GLN A 19 1.68 24.53 29.50
C GLN A 19 0.83 23.25 29.47
N PRO A 20 -0.51 23.35 29.37
CA PRO A 20 -1.35 22.20 29.14
C PRO A 20 -0.96 21.50 27.83
N SER A 21 -0.90 20.17 27.83
CA SER A 21 -0.58 19.42 26.60
C SER A 21 -1.66 19.64 25.54
N CYS A 22 -1.23 19.90 24.31
CA CYS A 22 -2.16 20.01 23.20
C CYS A 22 -2.61 18.60 22.75
N LYS A 23 -3.74 18.15 23.30
CA LYS A 23 -4.32 16.84 22.96
C LYS A 23 -4.65 16.73 21.47
N GLU A 24 -5.12 17.83 20.87
CA GLU A 24 -5.42 17.90 19.43
C GLU A 24 -4.17 17.73 18.57
N ALA A 25 -3.08 18.43 18.89
CA ALA A 25 -1.82 18.29 18.16
C ALA A 25 -1.26 16.86 18.25
N THR A 26 -1.41 16.21 19.40
CA THR A 26 -1.01 14.80 19.58
C THR A 26 -1.86 13.86 18.72
N LEU A 27 -3.17 14.12 18.60
CA LEU A 27 -4.08 13.33 17.77
C LEU A 27 -3.73 13.48 16.28
N ILE A 28 -3.59 14.73 15.82
CA ILE A 28 -3.25 15.05 14.42
C ILE A 28 -1.91 14.41 14.03
N GLN A 29 -0.92 14.44 14.94
CA GLN A 29 0.37 13.80 14.69
C GLN A 29 0.22 12.29 14.43
N LYS A 30 -0.58 11.59 15.23
CA LYS A 30 -0.84 10.15 15.05
C LYS A 30 -1.59 9.86 13.74
N GLU A 31 -2.55 10.71 13.37
CA GLU A 31 -3.26 10.59 12.09
C GLU A 31 -2.32 10.79 10.90
N LEU A 32 -1.39 11.75 10.98
CA LEU A 32 -0.38 11.97 9.95
C LEU A 32 0.57 10.77 9.80
N GLU A 33 1.05 10.21 10.91
CA GLU A 33 1.90 9.01 10.90
C GLU A 33 1.18 7.83 10.23
N LEU A 34 -0.12 7.65 10.53
CA LEU A 34 -0.92 6.61 9.89
C LEU A 34 -1.11 6.86 8.39
N LEU A 35 -1.38 8.11 7.98
CA LEU A 35 -1.48 8.46 6.56
C LEU A 35 -0.17 8.20 5.82
N GLU A 36 0.97 8.56 6.42
CA GLU A 36 2.29 8.33 5.85
C GLU A 36 2.56 6.83 5.64
N GLU A 37 2.21 5.98 6.61
CA GLU A 37 2.32 4.53 6.47
C GLU A 37 1.48 4.01 5.29
N ILE A 38 0.24 4.48 5.17
CA ILE A 38 -0.68 4.05 4.10
C ILE A 38 -0.18 4.49 2.72
N TRP A 39 0.25 5.74 2.58
CA TRP A 39 0.78 6.25 1.32
C TRP A 39 2.09 5.58 0.94
N THR A 40 2.93 5.24 1.92
CA THR A 40 4.16 4.47 1.69
C THR A 40 3.85 3.07 1.17
N LEU A 41 2.86 2.39 1.75
CA LEU A 41 2.41 1.08 1.26
C LEU A 41 1.86 1.16 -0.17
N ASN A 42 1.04 2.18 -0.47
CA ASN A 42 0.51 2.41 -1.81
C ASN A 42 1.61 2.68 -2.82
N LYS A 43 2.55 3.57 -2.49
CA LYS A 43 3.68 3.89 -3.35
C LYS A 43 4.50 2.64 -3.65
N LYS A 44 4.80 1.83 -2.63
CA LYS A 44 5.50 0.55 -2.82
C LYS A 44 4.74 -0.37 -3.77
N TRP A 45 3.41 -0.44 -3.66
CA TRP A 45 2.60 -1.26 -4.56
C TRP A 45 2.69 -0.76 -6.00
N GLU A 46 2.50 0.54 -6.21
CA GLU A 46 2.58 1.17 -7.53
C GLU A 46 3.97 1.01 -8.17
N ASP A 47 5.04 1.16 -7.39
CA ASP A 47 6.40 0.96 -7.88
C ASP A 47 6.60 -0.49 -8.38
N ASN A 48 6.15 -1.49 -7.61
CA ASN A 48 6.21 -2.90 -8.02
C ASN A 48 5.31 -3.16 -9.25
N TRP A 49 4.11 -2.61 -9.26
CA TRP A 49 3.19 -2.72 -10.39
C TRP A 49 3.77 -2.15 -11.68
N MET A 50 4.42 -0.98 -11.61
CA MET A 50 5.11 -0.40 -12.77
C MET A 50 6.23 -1.30 -13.27
N GLN A 51 7.02 -1.89 -12.37
CA GLN A 51 8.07 -2.84 -12.75
C GLN A 51 7.48 -4.09 -13.43
N TRP A 52 6.41 -4.67 -12.90
CA TRP A 52 5.80 -5.86 -13.50
C TRP A 52 5.12 -5.58 -14.83
N LYS A 53 4.53 -4.38 -14.97
CA LYS A 53 3.86 -3.96 -16.19
C LYS A 53 4.84 -3.63 -17.32
N LEU A 54 5.99 -3.05 -17.00
CA LEU A 54 7.00 -2.61 -17.99
C LEU A 54 8.09 -3.66 -18.24
N GLY A 55 8.30 -4.58 -17.31
CA GLY A 55 9.27 -5.67 -17.42
C GLY A 55 8.88 -6.70 -18.46
N LYS A 56 9.80 -7.63 -18.77
CA LYS A 56 9.49 -8.72 -19.68
C LYS A 56 8.54 -9.70 -19.03
N PHE A 57 7.43 -9.96 -19.71
CA PHE A 57 6.40 -10.89 -19.24
C PHE A 57 6.94 -12.29 -18.90
N SER A 58 7.91 -12.79 -19.67
CA SER A 58 8.57 -14.08 -19.45
C SER A 58 9.42 -14.15 -18.18
N GLU A 59 9.89 -13.01 -17.68
CA GLU A 59 10.79 -12.93 -16.51
C GLU A 59 10.01 -12.73 -15.20
N LEU A 60 8.70 -12.45 -15.28
CA LEU A 60 7.85 -12.27 -14.09
C LEU A 60 7.84 -13.53 -13.23
N GLN A 61 8.19 -13.40 -11.95
CA GLN A 61 8.11 -14.46 -10.97
C GLN A 61 6.76 -14.39 -10.24
N THR A 62 5.79 -15.19 -10.69
CA THR A 62 4.42 -15.21 -10.17
C THR A 62 4.33 -15.46 -8.67
N ASP A 63 5.21 -16.32 -8.15
CA ASP A 63 5.21 -16.72 -6.74
C ASP A 63 5.65 -15.56 -5.84
N ASP A 64 6.71 -14.84 -6.24
CA ASP A 64 7.19 -13.63 -5.53
C ASP A 64 6.13 -12.52 -5.54
N ILE A 65 5.45 -12.36 -6.68
CA ILE A 65 4.36 -11.39 -6.86
C ILE A 65 3.19 -11.74 -5.93
N GLU A 66 2.81 -13.01 -5.85
CA GLU A 66 1.73 -13.49 -4.99
C GLU A 66 2.08 -13.32 -3.50
N GLU A 67 3.31 -13.67 -3.10
CA GLU A 67 3.77 -13.50 -1.73
C GLU A 67 3.75 -12.03 -1.31
N LEU A 68 4.24 -11.13 -2.17
CA LEU A 68 4.20 -9.69 -1.92
C LEU A 68 2.75 -9.19 -1.78
N ALA A 69 1.86 -9.60 -2.70
CA ALA A 69 0.45 -9.23 -2.64
C ALA A 69 -0.22 -9.69 -1.34
N ILE A 70 0.02 -10.93 -0.90
CA ILE A 70 -0.48 -11.47 0.38
C ILE A 70 0.08 -10.66 1.56
N SER A 71 1.37 -10.37 1.56
CA SER A 71 2.03 -9.59 2.61
C SER A 71 1.45 -8.18 2.73
N MET A 72 1.24 -7.49 1.61
CA MET A 72 0.68 -6.14 1.59
C MET A 72 -0.80 -6.13 1.99
N LEU A 73 -1.59 -7.11 1.53
CA LEU A 73 -2.98 -7.26 1.94
C LEU A 73 -3.12 -7.48 3.46
N LYS A 74 -2.23 -8.28 4.06
CA LYS A 74 -2.17 -8.49 5.52
C LYS A 74 -1.91 -7.18 6.27
N LYS A 75 -0.97 -6.36 5.78
CA LYS A 75 -0.65 -5.05 6.37
C LYS A 75 -1.84 -4.09 6.28
N ILE A 76 -2.43 -3.93 5.10
CA ILE A 76 -3.61 -3.06 4.90
C ILE A 76 -4.78 -3.54 5.76
N SER A 77 -5.03 -4.84 5.81
CA SER A 77 -6.08 -5.42 6.66
C SER A 77 -5.85 -5.14 8.14
N ARG A 78 -4.60 -5.15 8.60
CA ARG A 78 -4.25 -4.76 9.97
C ARG A 78 -4.53 -3.28 10.21
N LEU A 79 -4.10 -2.39 9.31
CA LEU A 79 -4.35 -0.95 9.42
C LEU A 79 -5.84 -0.62 9.50
N VAL A 80 -6.67 -1.28 8.69
CA VAL A 80 -8.14 -1.14 8.74
C VAL A 80 -8.72 -1.62 10.07
N ARG A 81 -8.23 -2.75 10.60
CA ARG A 81 -8.72 -3.30 11.89
C ARG A 81 -8.31 -2.44 13.09
N ASP A 82 -7.10 -1.92 13.08
CA ASP A 82 -6.51 -1.17 14.19
C ASP A 82 -7.06 0.27 14.22
N ASN A 83 -7.55 0.79 13.07
CA ASN A 83 -8.01 2.17 12.90
C ASN A 83 -9.46 2.28 12.39
N LYS A 84 -10.39 1.54 13.02
CA LYS A 84 -11.81 1.46 12.57
C LYS A 84 -12.55 2.80 12.51
N ASN A 85 -12.11 3.78 13.28
CA ASN A 85 -12.71 5.11 13.31
C ASN A 85 -12.24 5.98 12.13
N CYS A 86 -11.14 5.60 11.48
CA CYS A 86 -10.58 6.31 10.33
C CYS A 86 -11.18 5.72 9.05
N LYS A 87 -12.20 6.39 8.51
CA LYS A 87 -12.86 6.02 7.25
C LYS A 87 -12.12 6.65 6.07
N TRP A 88 -10.92 6.18 5.80
CA TRP A 88 -10.15 6.67 4.65
C TRP A 88 -10.35 5.74 3.46
N ASP A 89 -10.96 6.27 2.40
CA ASP A 89 -11.28 5.51 1.19
C ASP A 89 -10.04 4.90 0.54
N VAL A 90 -8.88 5.55 0.67
CA VAL A 90 -7.60 5.04 0.16
C VAL A 90 -7.30 3.63 0.68
N LEU A 91 -7.59 3.29 1.94
CA LEU A 91 -7.35 1.93 2.46
C LEU A 91 -8.20 0.88 1.77
N LYS A 92 -9.46 1.23 1.49
CA LYS A 92 -10.39 0.36 0.77
C LYS A 92 -9.92 0.20 -0.67
N GLU A 93 -9.59 1.29 -1.35
CA GLU A 93 -9.10 1.27 -2.73
C GLU A 93 -7.81 0.48 -2.87
N SER A 94 -6.83 0.64 -1.96
CA SER A 94 -5.58 -0.13 -1.96
C SER A 94 -5.85 -1.62 -1.84
N ARG A 95 -6.73 -2.01 -0.91
CA ARG A 95 -7.10 -3.41 -0.70
C ARG A 95 -7.77 -3.97 -1.96
N ASP A 96 -8.78 -3.28 -2.48
CA ASP A 96 -9.56 -3.74 -3.62
C ASP A 96 -8.67 -3.85 -4.88
N ARG A 97 -7.69 -2.96 -5.06
CA ARG A 97 -6.69 -3.01 -6.14
C ARG A 97 -5.79 -4.25 -6.03
N ILE A 98 -5.27 -4.55 -4.84
CA ILE A 98 -4.42 -5.74 -4.61
C ILE A 98 -5.24 -7.01 -4.81
N ASP A 99 -6.46 -7.08 -4.27
CA ASP A 99 -7.35 -8.23 -4.42
C ASP A 99 -7.73 -8.47 -5.88
N GLN A 100 -8.03 -7.42 -6.65
CA GLN A 100 -8.28 -7.53 -8.08
C GLN A 100 -7.06 -8.09 -8.82
N PHE A 101 -5.87 -7.57 -8.52
CA PHE A 101 -4.65 -8.04 -9.16
C PHE A 101 -4.34 -9.51 -8.81
N LYS A 102 -4.51 -9.94 -7.55
CA LYS A 102 -4.34 -11.34 -7.16
C LYS A 102 -5.17 -12.31 -7.98
N ARG A 103 -6.39 -11.94 -8.37
CA ARG A 103 -7.25 -12.77 -9.24
C ARG A 103 -6.68 -12.98 -10.63
N THR A 104 -5.78 -12.11 -11.07
CA THR A 104 -5.13 -12.21 -12.38
C THR A 104 -3.84 -13.04 -12.36
N ILE A 105 -3.25 -13.29 -11.18
CA ILE A 105 -1.98 -14.03 -11.06
C ILE A 105 -2.04 -15.44 -11.69
N PRO A 106 -3.09 -16.26 -11.47
CA PRO A 106 -3.19 -17.57 -12.13
C PRO A 106 -3.15 -17.47 -13.66
N LEU A 107 -3.84 -16.46 -14.22
CA LEU A 107 -3.82 -16.23 -15.67
C LEU A 107 -2.42 -15.82 -16.15
N ILE A 108 -1.71 -14.99 -15.39
CA ILE A 108 -0.31 -14.63 -15.70
C ILE A 108 0.57 -15.88 -15.71
N ALA A 109 0.40 -16.77 -14.73
CA ALA A 109 1.15 -18.03 -14.65
C ALA A 109 0.88 -18.94 -15.85
N ASP A 110 -0.38 -19.10 -16.23
CA ASP A 110 -0.79 -19.91 -17.39
C ASP A 110 -0.25 -19.34 -18.71
N LEU A 111 -0.32 -18.01 -18.88
CA LEU A 111 0.14 -17.31 -20.07
C LEU A 111 1.68 -17.29 -20.19
N ARG A 112 2.40 -17.39 -19.07
CA ARG A 112 3.88 -17.47 -19.04
C ARG A 112 4.38 -18.87 -19.41
N ASN A 113 3.52 -19.88 -19.46
CA ASN A 113 3.93 -21.25 -19.74
C ASN A 113 4.76 -21.36 -21.04
N GLU A 114 5.97 -21.93 -20.97
CA GLU A 114 6.87 -22.09 -22.12
C GLU A 114 6.25 -22.91 -23.26
N ALA A 115 5.24 -23.73 -22.97
CA ALA A 115 4.48 -24.46 -23.97
C ALA A 115 3.57 -23.55 -24.85
N MET A 116 3.43 -22.27 -24.49
CA MET A 116 2.66 -21.29 -25.27
C MET A 116 3.33 -21.02 -26.62
N ARG A 117 2.57 -21.23 -27.71
CA ARG A 117 3.03 -21.02 -29.08
C ARG A 117 2.21 -19.89 -29.73
N LEU A 118 2.71 -19.36 -30.85
CA LEU A 118 2.06 -18.28 -31.61
C LEU A 118 0.56 -18.50 -31.84
N ARG A 119 0.15 -19.71 -32.27
CA ARG A 119 -1.26 -20.05 -32.47
C ARG A 119 -2.15 -19.83 -31.23
N HIS A 120 -1.62 -20.02 -30.02
CA HIS A 120 -2.38 -19.80 -28.78
C HIS A 120 -2.54 -18.30 -28.55
N TRP A 121 -1.50 -17.51 -28.81
CA TRP A 121 -1.56 -16.05 -28.76
C TRP A 121 -2.51 -15.47 -29.80
N ASP A 122 -2.53 -16.03 -31.02
CA ASP A 122 -3.45 -15.60 -32.08
C ASP A 122 -4.92 -15.90 -31.70
N ALA A 123 -5.18 -17.05 -31.08
CA ALA A 123 -6.50 -17.39 -30.56
C ALA A 123 -6.94 -16.40 -29.44
N ILE A 124 -6.06 -16.10 -28.49
CA ILE A 124 -6.35 -15.12 -27.42
C ILE A 124 -6.65 -13.75 -28.01
N ARG A 125 -5.84 -13.26 -28.96
CA ARG A 125 -6.07 -11.97 -29.64
C ARG A 125 -7.43 -11.92 -30.32
N LYS A 126 -7.83 -13.00 -31.00
CA LYS A 126 -9.12 -13.07 -31.67
C LYS A 126 -10.30 -12.99 -30.71
N GLU A 127 -10.20 -13.63 -29.54
CA GLU A 127 -11.26 -13.59 -28.52
C GLU A 127 -11.33 -12.26 -27.77
N MET A 128 -10.20 -11.52 -27.69
CA MET A 128 -10.16 -10.22 -27.01
C MET A 128 -10.66 -9.04 -27.87
N GLY A 129 -10.82 -9.24 -29.19
CA GLY A 129 -11.28 -8.20 -30.13
C GLY A 129 -10.14 -7.43 -30.76
#